data_AF-A0A445BF85-F1
#
_entry.id   AF-A0A445BF85-F1
#
_cell.length_a   1.000
_cell.length_b   1.000
_cell.length_c   1.000
_cell.angle_alpha   90.00
_cell.angle_beta   90.00
_cell.angle_gamma   90.00
#
_symmetry.space_group_name_H-M   'P 1'
#
loop_
_entity.id
_entity.type
_entity.pdbx_description
1 polymer ?
#
loop_
_entity_poly.entity_id
_entity_poly.type
_entity_poly.pdbx_seq_one_letter_code
_entity_poly.pdbx_strand_id
1 'polypeptide(L)'
;MHEMIMMMNRRRSGIKREWAVAVVGAGGEMESLEAGKQEIMRRTRVAARDLRRMLSSSSRTTIAGRECAIVINLEHIKCIITANEALFLNSRDPSLVSLLHHLHNRIILPSSSSTNILPFEFVALEACLHASCTTLENLSNILQQEAHTAFYKLTSEINILNLERVRQIKNRLLALTCRAHKVRDELERLLDNDENMIEMYLTNKLRSEDAVSNVEELEMLLGAYLVQIGGTLNKLFTVREYAEETEEYIKAMLKEKQDKLLQMAVRVGTANVIAEAFITVVGIFTINIHIDLFQKHALLPWIVGGCVASSIFLYVSAIVWYRHKHLLD
;
A
#
# COMPACT_ATOMS: atom_id res chain seq x y z
N MET A 1 26.20 25.08 -2.55
CA MET A 1 25.50 24.10 -3.42
C MET A 1 26.46 23.31 -4.31
N HIS A 2 27.35 23.96 -5.09
CA HIS A 2 28.29 23.26 -6.00
C HIS A 2 29.47 22.56 -5.28
N GLU A 3 30.02 23.18 -4.23
CA GLU A 3 31.09 22.55 -3.43
C GLU A 3 30.60 21.35 -2.60
N MET A 4 29.34 21.38 -2.16
CA MET A 4 28.72 20.29 -1.40
C MET A 4 28.54 19.03 -2.24
N ILE A 5 28.18 19.17 -3.53
CA ILE A 5 28.06 18.05 -4.48
C ILE A 5 29.45 17.53 -4.89
N MET A 6 30.46 18.41 -5.00
CA MET A 6 31.83 17.98 -5.33
C MET A 6 32.54 17.25 -4.19
N MET A 7 32.26 17.59 -2.92
CA MET A 7 32.81 16.86 -1.77
C MET A 7 32.26 15.42 -1.65
N MET A 8 31.06 15.14 -2.16
CA MET A 8 30.41 13.82 -2.11
C MET A 8 31.07 12.74 -3.00
N ASN A 9 32.07 13.07 -3.82
CA ASN A 9 32.54 12.19 -4.90
C ASN A 9 34.02 11.76 -4.86
N ARG A 10 34.73 11.94 -3.73
CA ARG A 10 36.14 11.48 -3.62
C ARG A 10 36.23 10.02 -3.20
N ARG A 11 36.40 9.12 -4.17
CA ARG A 11 36.73 7.71 -3.93
C ARG A 11 38.14 7.55 -3.36
N ARG A 12 38.31 6.82 -2.26
CA ARG A 12 39.55 6.11 -1.93
C ARG A 12 39.30 4.60 -1.93
N SER A 13 40.22 3.91 -2.59
CA SER A 13 40.26 2.46 -2.82
C SER A 13 40.77 1.74 -1.58
N GLY A 14 39.95 0.84 -1.02
CA GLY A 14 40.36 -0.12 0.02
C GLY A 14 39.14 -0.72 0.71
N ILE A 15 38.98 -2.05 0.69
CA ILE A 15 37.76 -2.77 1.08
C ILE A 15 37.54 -2.69 2.60
N LYS A 16 36.98 -1.57 3.06
CA LYS A 16 36.13 -1.43 4.24
C LYS A 16 34.85 -0.74 3.76
N ARG A 17 33.70 -1.26 4.15
CA ARG A 17 32.40 -0.66 3.79
C ARG A 17 32.27 0.62 4.61
N GLU A 18 32.76 1.73 4.05
CA GLU A 18 32.59 3.07 4.61
C GLU A 18 31.21 3.58 4.23
N TRP A 19 30.53 4.18 5.20
CA TRP A 19 29.20 4.77 4.99
C TRP A 19 29.32 6.28 4.89
N ALA A 20 28.60 6.87 3.94
CA ALA A 20 28.37 8.30 3.93
C ALA A 20 27.44 8.65 5.10
N VAL A 21 27.97 9.37 6.08
CA VAL A 21 27.28 9.78 7.30
C VAL A 21 27.20 11.31 7.30
N ALA A 22 26.01 11.85 7.51
CA ALA A 22 25.83 13.26 7.83
C ALA A 22 25.78 13.41 9.35
N VAL A 23 26.63 14.26 9.89
CA VAL A 23 26.65 14.60 11.31
C VAL A 23 26.06 15.97 11.49
N VAL A 24 25.14 16.09 12.45
CA VAL A 24 24.58 17.37 12.87
C VAL A 24 24.85 17.56 14.34
N GLY A 25 25.60 18.60 14.69
CA GLY A 25 25.87 18.97 16.07
C GLY A 25 24.75 19.79 16.69
N ALA A 26 24.67 19.80 18.02
CA ALA A 26 23.74 20.62 18.79
C ALA A 26 23.95 22.13 18.59
N GLY A 27 25.14 22.55 18.14
CA GLY A 27 25.43 23.94 17.75
C GLY A 27 24.99 24.30 16.32
N GLY A 28 24.36 23.36 15.59
CA GLY A 28 23.94 23.55 14.19
C GLY A 28 25.02 23.23 13.17
N GLU A 29 26.23 22.86 13.58
CA GLU A 29 27.30 22.43 12.67
C GLU A 29 26.87 21.18 11.88
N MET A 30 27.11 21.18 10.57
CA MET A 30 26.83 20.05 9.70
C MET A 30 28.08 19.61 8.95
N GLU A 31 28.42 18.34 9.11
CA GLU A 31 29.58 17.73 8.45
C GLU A 31 29.14 16.46 7.71
N SER A 32 29.65 16.25 6.49
CA SER A 32 29.53 14.96 5.81
C SER A 32 30.85 14.21 5.92
N LEU A 33 30.79 13.00 6.47
CA LEU A 33 31.96 12.16 6.70
C LEU A 33 31.74 10.76 6.16
N GLU A 34 32.80 10.13 5.66
CA GLU A 34 32.81 8.70 5.36
C GLU A 34 33.38 7.95 6.57
N ALA A 35 32.53 7.23 7.29
CA ALA A 35 32.93 6.50 8.50
C ALA A 35 32.78 4.99 8.34
N GLY A 36 33.78 4.28 8.85
CA GLY A 36 33.73 2.83 9.04
C GLY A 36 33.01 2.44 10.32
N LYS A 37 32.71 1.14 10.45
CA LYS A 37 31.95 0.58 11.58
C LYS A 37 32.55 0.88 12.96
N GLN A 38 33.87 0.74 13.06
CA GLN A 38 34.58 0.94 14.32
C GLN A 38 34.60 2.42 14.72
N GLU A 39 34.63 3.33 13.75
CA GLU A 39 34.59 4.77 14.00
C GLU A 39 33.25 5.18 14.59
N ILE A 40 32.15 4.74 13.96
CA ILE A 40 30.79 5.01 14.45
C ILE A 40 30.62 4.44 15.86
N MET A 41 31.04 3.19 16.09
CA MET A 41 30.95 2.57 17.41
C MET A 41 31.73 3.32 18.50
N ARG A 42 32.95 3.80 18.17
CA ARG A 42 33.77 4.55 19.12
C ARG A 42 33.15 5.90 19.45
N ARG A 43 32.61 6.59 18.44
CA ARG A 43 32.02 7.93 18.57
C ARG A 43 30.69 7.91 19.33
N THR A 44 29.80 6.96 19.00
CA THR A 44 28.43 6.92 19.57
C THR A 44 28.28 5.96 20.76
N ARG A 45 29.31 5.15 21.06
CA ARG A 45 29.28 4.09 22.08
C ARG A 45 28.18 3.04 21.89
N VAL A 46 27.59 2.96 20.69
CA VAL A 46 26.57 1.96 20.37
C VAL A 46 27.19 0.58 20.18
N ALA A 47 26.53 -0.44 20.72
CA ALA A 47 26.97 -1.83 20.59
C ALA A 47 27.01 -2.30 19.12
N ALA A 48 28.01 -3.14 18.78
CA ALA A 48 28.15 -3.72 17.44
C ALA A 48 26.89 -4.45 16.93
N ARG A 49 26.06 -4.95 17.85
CA ARG A 49 24.79 -5.64 17.57
C ARG A 49 23.75 -4.69 17.00
N ASP A 50 23.58 -3.51 17.60
CA ASP A 50 22.58 -2.54 17.17
C ASP A 50 22.96 -1.93 15.81
N LEU A 51 24.23 -1.61 15.64
CA LEU A 51 24.75 -1.15 14.35
C LEU A 51 24.56 -2.22 13.25
N ARG A 52 24.77 -3.51 13.55
CA ARG A 52 24.49 -4.60 12.60
C ARG A 52 23.00 -4.68 12.24
N ARG A 53 22.11 -4.53 13.22
CA ARG A 53 20.66 -4.57 13.01
C ARG A 53 20.20 -3.40 12.14
N MET A 54 20.71 -2.19 12.36
CA MET A 54 20.41 -1.02 11.53
C MET A 54 20.93 -1.16 10.10
N LEU A 55 22.12 -1.72 9.93
CA LEU A 55 22.81 -1.79 8.64
C LEU A 55 22.37 -2.97 7.77
N SER A 56 21.54 -3.87 8.31
CA SER A 56 20.93 -4.95 7.53
C SER A 56 20.01 -4.37 6.43
N SER A 57 19.82 -5.10 5.33
CA SER A 57 18.87 -4.71 4.28
C SER A 57 17.41 -4.95 4.70
N SER A 58 17.18 -5.88 5.65
CA SER A 58 15.86 -6.25 6.17
C SER A 58 15.64 -5.72 7.60
N SER A 59 16.20 -4.56 7.92
CA SER A 59 16.12 -3.99 9.26
C SER A 59 14.68 -3.67 9.66
N ARG A 60 14.25 -4.19 10.81
CA ARG A 60 12.95 -3.89 11.42
C ARG A 60 12.90 -2.43 11.85
N THR A 61 11.75 -1.76 11.71
CA THR A 61 11.53 -0.44 12.30
C THR A 61 11.80 -0.51 13.80
N THR A 62 12.70 0.33 14.31
CA THR A 62 13.09 0.31 15.74
C THR A 62 13.47 1.69 16.25
N ILE A 63 13.02 2.03 17.45
CA ILE A 63 13.48 3.15 18.26
C ILE A 63 13.94 2.56 19.58
N ALA A 64 15.23 2.71 19.89
CA ALA A 64 15.79 2.12 21.09
C ALA A 64 16.68 3.12 21.83
N GLY A 65 16.32 3.38 23.09
CA GLY A 65 17.25 3.94 24.07
C GLY A 65 18.42 2.98 24.29
N ARG A 66 19.60 3.57 24.50
CA ARG A 66 20.83 2.89 24.95
C ARG A 66 21.53 3.83 25.92
N GLU A 67 22.55 3.31 26.59
CA GLU A 67 23.31 4.01 27.63
C GLU A 67 23.73 5.43 27.24
N CYS A 68 24.22 5.65 26.01
CA CYS A 68 24.70 6.96 25.53
C CYS A 68 24.13 7.39 24.16
N ALA A 69 23.12 6.69 23.64
CA ALA A 69 22.59 6.99 22.31
C ALA A 69 21.15 6.50 22.12
N ILE A 70 20.41 7.16 21.24
CA ILE A 70 19.12 6.69 20.72
C ILE A 70 19.38 6.14 19.32
N VAL A 71 19.01 4.88 19.12
CA VAL A 71 19.17 4.18 17.85
C VAL A 71 17.84 4.18 17.11
N ILE A 72 17.79 4.85 15.96
CA ILE A 72 16.59 5.02 15.16
C ILE A 72 16.77 4.34 13.80
N ASN A 73 15.85 3.42 13.50
CA ASN A 73 15.67 2.87 12.17
C ASN A 73 14.19 3.01 11.80
N LEU A 74 13.84 4.09 11.10
CA LEU A 74 12.48 4.41 10.67
C LEU A 74 12.46 4.44 9.14
N GLU A 75 12.09 3.30 8.54
CA GLU A 75 11.98 3.13 7.09
C GLU A 75 13.28 3.47 6.31
N HIS A 76 13.37 4.70 5.79
CA HIS A 76 14.47 5.25 5.02
C HIS A 76 15.45 6.05 5.89
N ILE A 77 15.05 6.38 7.13
CA ILE A 77 15.84 7.15 8.08
C ILE A 77 16.56 6.20 9.02
N LYS A 78 17.90 6.18 8.92
CA LYS A 78 18.78 5.45 9.83
C LYS A 78 19.63 6.45 10.59
N CYS A 79 19.35 6.63 11.87
CA CYS A 79 19.98 7.68 12.67
C CYS A 79 20.46 7.14 14.02
N ILE A 80 21.61 7.66 14.48
CA ILE A 80 22.09 7.47 15.85
C ILE A 80 22.18 8.85 16.48
N ILE A 81 21.38 9.09 17.50
CA ILE A 81 21.34 10.37 18.20
C ILE A 81 22.11 10.23 19.51
N THR A 82 23.02 11.15 19.76
CA THR A 82 23.67 11.34 21.06
C THR A 82 23.17 12.66 21.66
N ALA A 83 23.55 12.98 22.89
CA ALA A 83 23.14 14.25 23.51
C ALA A 83 23.69 15.50 22.78
N ASN A 84 24.81 15.38 22.06
CA ASN A 84 25.50 16.53 21.45
C ASN A 84 25.48 16.52 19.92
N GLU A 85 25.22 15.37 19.30
CA GLU A 85 25.26 15.22 17.84
C GLU A 85 24.36 14.07 17.36
N ALA A 86 23.85 14.17 16.14
CA ALA A 86 23.06 13.16 15.47
C ALA A 86 23.75 12.71 14.18
N LEU A 87 23.90 11.39 14.02
CA LEU A 87 24.56 10.75 12.89
C LEU A 87 23.52 10.08 12.00
N PHE A 88 23.26 10.67 10.83
CA PHE A 88 22.38 10.13 9.80
C PHE A 88 23.19 9.28 8.83
N LEU A 89 22.90 7.98 8.83
CA LEU A 89 23.51 7.02 7.92
C LEU A 89 22.86 7.16 6.54
N ASN A 90 23.66 6.92 5.49
CA ASN A 90 23.23 6.97 4.10
C ASN A 90 22.86 8.39 3.61
N SER A 91 23.73 9.37 3.89
CA SER A 91 23.57 10.78 3.47
C SER A 91 23.40 11.03 1.95
N ARG A 92 23.46 9.98 1.10
CA ARG A 92 23.26 10.07 -0.35
C ARG A 92 21.78 10.02 -0.75
N ASP A 93 20.88 9.72 0.18
CA ASP A 93 19.44 9.73 -0.07
C ASP A 93 18.89 11.18 -0.12
N PRO A 94 18.24 11.61 -1.22
CA PRO A 94 17.65 12.94 -1.33
C PRO A 94 16.61 13.26 -0.24
N SER A 95 15.89 12.25 0.27
CA SER A 95 14.89 12.44 1.32
C SER A 95 15.51 12.96 2.63
N LEU A 96 16.75 12.55 2.92
CA LEU A 96 17.47 12.99 4.11
C LEU A 96 17.90 14.46 4.00
N VAL A 97 18.08 15.01 2.81
CA VAL A 97 18.48 16.42 2.63
C VAL A 97 17.41 17.37 3.18
N SER A 98 16.12 17.08 2.92
CA SER A 98 15.02 17.87 3.45
C SER A 98 14.92 17.76 4.97
N LEU A 99 15.12 16.55 5.52
CA LEU A 99 15.13 16.31 6.96
C LEU A 99 16.27 17.07 7.64
N LEU A 100 17.49 16.96 7.11
CA LEU A 100 18.66 17.65 7.65
C LEU A 100 18.43 19.16 7.67
N HIS A 101 17.94 19.75 6.58
CA HIS A 101 17.65 21.18 6.52
C HIS A 101 16.59 21.60 7.55
N HIS A 102 15.51 20.84 7.72
CA HIS A 102 14.51 21.11 8.76
C HIS A 102 15.10 21.04 10.17
N LEU A 103 15.92 20.02 10.44
CA LEU A 103 16.59 19.84 11.72
C LEU A 103 17.58 20.99 12.00
N HIS A 104 18.38 21.40 11.01
CA HIS A 104 19.29 22.54 11.11
C HIS A 104 18.58 23.83 11.52
N ASN A 105 17.49 24.14 10.84
CA ASN A 105 16.74 25.37 11.07
C ASN A 105 16.10 25.37 12.46
N ARG A 106 15.63 24.22 12.95
CA ARG A 106 15.10 24.10 14.32
C ARG A 106 16.17 24.23 15.41
N ILE A 107 17.42 23.84 15.12
CA ILE A 107 18.53 24.01 16.06
C ILE A 107 18.98 25.47 16.13
N ILE A 108 19.11 26.14 14.97
CA ILE A 108 19.67 27.51 14.90
C ILE A 108 18.65 28.59 15.25
N LEU A 109 17.37 28.39 14.92
CA LEU A 109 16.27 29.24 15.38
C LEU A 109 15.48 28.50 16.48
N PRO A 110 15.96 28.48 17.74
CA PRO A 110 15.09 28.11 18.84
C PRO A 110 13.91 29.09 18.81
N SER A 111 12.71 28.59 18.55
CA SER A 111 11.52 29.41 18.42
C SER A 111 11.33 30.19 19.71
N SER A 112 11.42 31.53 19.66
CA SER A 112 11.36 32.45 20.80
C SER A 112 10.03 32.40 21.59
N SER A 113 9.15 31.46 21.26
CA SER A 113 7.77 31.31 21.73
C SER A 113 7.51 30.02 22.53
N SER A 114 8.46 29.08 22.64
CA SER A 114 8.31 27.88 23.46
C SER A 114 9.12 28.01 24.76
N THR A 115 8.44 28.12 25.88
CA THR A 115 9.02 28.31 27.23
C THR A 115 9.85 27.13 27.75
N ASN A 116 9.92 26.01 27.03
CA ASN A 116 10.75 24.85 27.36
C ASN A 116 11.64 24.50 26.15
N ILE A 117 12.95 24.68 26.30
CA ILE A 117 13.93 24.25 25.30
C ILE A 117 14.09 22.74 25.45
N LEU A 118 13.51 21.97 24.52
CA LEU A 118 13.69 20.52 24.48
C LEU A 118 15.20 20.19 24.32
N PRO A 119 15.72 19.19 25.05
CA PRO A 119 17.05 18.64 24.80
C PRO A 119 17.27 18.27 23.33
N PHE A 120 18.52 18.40 22.87
CA PHE A 120 18.90 18.14 21.48
C PHE A 120 18.45 16.76 21.01
N GLU A 121 18.55 15.74 21.87
CA GLU A 121 18.16 14.37 21.54
C GLU A 121 16.67 14.25 21.18
N PHE A 122 15.79 15.02 21.82
CA PHE A 122 14.36 15.03 21.54
C PHE A 122 14.02 15.88 20.32
N VAL A 123 14.75 16.99 20.09
CA VAL A 123 14.62 17.75 18.83
C VAL A 123 14.99 16.90 17.62
N ALA A 124 16.09 16.14 17.73
CA ALA A 124 16.54 15.24 16.68
C ALA A 124 15.60 14.05 16.48
N LEU A 125 15.07 13.47 17.57
CA LEU A 125 14.06 12.41 17.53
C LEU A 125 12.77 12.90 16.86
N GLU A 126 12.27 14.06 17.28
CA GLU A 126 11.09 14.70 16.73
C GLU A 126 11.23 14.93 15.23
N ALA A 127 12.38 15.46 14.78
CA ALA A 127 12.64 15.66 13.36
C ALA A 127 12.60 14.33 12.57
N CYS A 128 13.16 13.25 13.11
CA CYS A 128 13.12 11.92 12.48
C CYS A 128 11.68 11.38 12.39
N LEU A 129 10.91 11.48 13.47
CA LEU A 129 9.51 11.06 13.51
C LEU A 129 8.65 11.89 12.56
N HIS A 130 8.81 13.21 12.59
CA HIS A 130 8.12 14.15 11.71
C HIS A 130 8.35 13.83 10.23
N ALA A 131 9.61 13.63 9.82
CA ALA A 131 9.91 13.28 8.44
C ALA A 131 9.33 11.92 8.03
N SER A 132 9.39 10.91 8.91
CA SER A 132 8.81 9.59 8.64
C SER A 132 7.28 9.66 8.51
N CYS A 133 6.59 10.27 9.47
CA CYS A 133 5.14 10.40 9.48
C CYS A 133 4.64 11.25 8.31
N THR A 134 5.30 12.38 8.03
CA THR A 134 4.95 13.25 6.90
C THR A 134 5.15 12.54 5.56
N THR A 135 6.20 11.74 5.42
CA THR A 135 6.42 10.93 4.20
C THR A 135 5.30 9.91 4.01
N LEU A 136 4.91 9.21 5.07
CA LEU A 136 3.82 8.24 5.04
C LEU A 136 2.47 8.91 4.72
N GLU A 137 2.20 10.07 5.31
CA GLU A 137 0.98 10.84 5.05
C GLU A 137 0.92 11.35 3.61
N ASN A 138 2.01 11.90 3.08
CA ASN A 138 2.08 12.35 1.69
C ASN A 138 1.88 11.21 0.70
N LEU A 139 2.51 10.06 0.94
CA LEU A 139 2.30 8.86 0.12
C LEU A 139 0.87 8.36 0.20
N SER A 140 0.24 8.44 1.38
CA SER A 140 -1.17 8.09 1.58
C SER A 140 -2.09 8.99 0.77
N ASN A 141 -1.89 10.31 0.83
CA ASN A 141 -2.70 11.29 0.08
C ASN A 141 -2.58 11.10 -1.44
N ILE A 142 -1.36 10.89 -1.95
CA ILE A 142 -1.13 10.63 -3.39
C ILE A 142 -1.83 9.34 -3.81
N LEU A 143 -1.66 8.26 -3.04
CA LEU A 143 -2.23 6.96 -3.37
C LEU A 143 -3.75 6.97 -3.28
N GLN A 144 -4.33 7.70 -2.33
CA GLN A 144 -5.77 7.91 -2.22
C GLN A 144 -6.34 8.58 -3.49
N GLN A 145 -5.68 9.64 -3.98
CA GLN A 145 -6.10 10.33 -5.19
C GLN A 145 -6.00 9.43 -6.44
N GLU A 146 -4.91 8.67 -6.56
CA GLU A 146 -4.74 7.66 -7.62
C GLU A 146 -5.82 6.58 -7.55
N ALA A 147 -6.15 6.10 -6.34
CA ALA A 147 -7.14 5.07 -6.09
C ALA A 147 -8.54 5.50 -6.54
N HIS A 148 -9.04 6.65 -6.08
CA HIS A 148 -10.35 7.17 -6.49
C HIS A 148 -10.46 7.32 -8.01
N THR A 149 -9.38 7.80 -8.66
CA THR A 149 -9.34 7.94 -10.12
C THR A 149 -9.40 6.57 -10.82
N ALA A 150 -8.69 5.58 -10.31
CA ALA A 150 -8.68 4.24 -10.89
C ALA A 150 -10.02 3.52 -10.71
N PHE A 151 -10.64 3.65 -9.52
CA PHE A 151 -11.95 3.06 -9.24
C PHE A 151 -13.04 3.67 -10.13
N TYR A 152 -13.08 4.99 -10.27
CA TYR A 152 -14.02 5.65 -11.17
C TYR A 152 -13.90 5.15 -12.62
N LYS A 153 -12.67 5.04 -13.13
CA LYS A 153 -12.41 4.52 -14.49
C LYS A 153 -12.85 3.07 -14.64
N LEU A 154 -12.63 2.24 -13.63
CA LEU A 154 -13.02 0.83 -13.65
C LEU A 154 -14.53 0.64 -13.62
N THR A 155 -15.26 1.48 -12.88
CA THR A 155 -16.73 1.49 -12.87
C THR A 155 -17.31 1.92 -14.23
N SER A 156 -16.64 2.82 -14.95
CA SER A 156 -17.09 3.23 -16.29
C SER A 156 -16.86 2.17 -17.37
N GLU A 157 -15.69 1.52 -17.35
CA GLU A 157 -15.30 0.53 -18.35
C GLU A 157 -14.50 -0.60 -17.70
N ILE A 158 -15.10 -1.80 -17.69
CA ILE A 158 -14.43 -3.01 -17.20
C ILE A 158 -13.50 -3.54 -18.29
N ASN A 159 -12.20 -3.31 -18.11
CA ASN A 159 -11.16 -3.87 -18.95
C ASN A 159 -10.00 -4.43 -18.11
N ILE A 160 -9.20 -5.32 -18.70
CA ILE A 160 -8.09 -6.01 -18.03
C ILE A 160 -7.05 -5.01 -17.49
N LEU A 161 -6.81 -3.92 -18.22
CA LEU A 161 -5.84 -2.88 -17.85
C LEU A 161 -6.24 -2.12 -16.58
N ASN A 162 -7.53 -1.77 -16.43
CA ASN A 162 -8.07 -1.06 -15.28
C ASN A 162 -8.11 -1.99 -14.05
N LEU A 163 -8.41 -3.28 -14.25
CA LEU A 163 -8.32 -4.29 -13.19
C LEU A 163 -6.88 -4.45 -12.68
N GLU A 164 -5.89 -4.49 -13.57
CA GLU A 164 -4.47 -4.58 -13.16
C GLU A 164 -4.02 -3.31 -12.43
N ARG A 165 -4.46 -2.12 -12.86
CA ARG A 165 -4.22 -0.86 -12.13
C ARG A 165 -4.79 -0.89 -10.72
N VAL A 166 -6.03 -1.36 -10.55
CA VAL A 166 -6.65 -1.51 -9.22
C VAL A 166 -5.91 -2.52 -8.36
N ARG A 167 -5.50 -3.66 -8.92
CA ARG A 167 -4.65 -4.64 -8.22
C ARG A 167 -3.33 -4.02 -7.77
N GLN A 168 -2.66 -3.25 -8.63
CA GLN A 168 -1.41 -2.57 -8.30
C GLN A 168 -1.61 -1.54 -7.17
N ILE A 169 -2.70 -0.77 -7.22
CA ILE A 169 -3.06 0.17 -6.15
C ILE A 169 -3.33 -0.56 -4.84
N LYS A 170 -4.07 -1.68 -4.86
CA LYS A 170 -4.31 -2.51 -3.66
C LYS A 170 -3.02 -3.00 -3.04
N ASN A 171 -2.09 -3.51 -3.85
CA ASN A 171 -0.77 -3.95 -3.35
C ASN A 171 0.04 -2.80 -2.74
N ARG A 172 -0.02 -1.60 -3.35
CA ARG A 172 0.63 -0.41 -2.80
C ARG A 172 -0.03 0.05 -1.50
N LEU A 173 -1.36 0.01 -1.40
CA LEU A 173 -2.12 0.33 -0.18
C LEU A 173 -1.72 -0.62 0.94
N LEU A 174 -1.73 -1.93 0.70
CA LEU A 174 -1.29 -2.94 1.66
C LEU A 174 0.14 -2.70 2.14
N ALA A 175 1.07 -2.45 1.21
CA ALA A 175 2.46 -2.18 1.56
C ALA A 175 2.61 -0.92 2.43
N LEU A 176 1.86 0.15 2.13
CA LEU A 176 1.89 1.40 2.88
C LEU A 176 1.21 1.27 4.26
N THR A 177 0.09 0.56 4.36
CA THR A 177 -0.56 0.24 5.63
C THR A 177 0.37 -0.57 6.53
N CYS A 178 1.02 -1.61 6.02
CA CYS A 178 2.00 -2.39 6.79
C CYS A 178 3.20 -1.54 7.26
N ARG A 179 3.63 -0.57 6.45
CA ARG A 179 4.70 0.37 6.79
C ARG A 179 4.29 1.29 7.95
N ALA A 180 3.10 1.88 7.86
CA ALA A 180 2.56 2.73 8.92
C ALA A 180 2.31 1.97 10.23
N HIS A 181 1.82 0.72 10.16
CA HIS A 181 1.71 -0.15 11.34
C HIS A 181 3.05 -0.37 12.03
N LYS A 182 4.13 -0.65 11.30
CA LYS A 182 5.45 -0.83 11.92
C LYS A 182 5.93 0.38 12.72
N VAL A 183 5.59 1.59 12.28
CA VAL A 183 5.93 2.83 13.01
C VAL A 183 5.02 2.96 14.24
N ARG A 184 3.71 2.77 14.08
CA ARG A 184 2.74 2.81 15.17
C ARG A 184 3.08 1.79 16.26
N ASP A 185 3.24 0.52 15.90
CA ASP A 185 3.49 -0.57 16.84
C ASP A 185 4.82 -0.35 17.60
N GLU A 186 5.82 0.28 16.98
CA GLU A 186 7.08 0.63 17.65
C GLU A 186 6.94 1.83 18.59
N LEU A 187 6.09 2.80 18.25
CA LEU A 187 5.74 3.92 19.14
C LEU A 187 4.93 3.44 20.34
N GLU A 188 3.92 2.57 20.14
CA GLU A 188 3.15 1.93 21.20
C GLU A 188 4.08 1.16 22.15
N ARG A 189 4.96 0.32 21.60
CA ARG A 189 5.95 -0.43 22.38
C ARG A 189 6.90 0.47 23.19
N LEU A 190 7.21 1.66 22.69
CA LEU A 190 8.06 2.63 23.40
C LEU A 190 7.29 3.34 24.51
N LEU A 191 6.05 3.74 24.25
CA LEU A 191 5.14 4.37 25.21
C LEU A 191 4.74 3.41 26.35
N ASP A 192 4.63 2.10 26.08
CA ASP A 192 4.27 1.09 27.08
C ASP A 192 5.39 0.82 28.12
N ASN A 193 6.61 1.33 27.92
CA ASN A 193 7.76 1.01 28.75
C ASN A 193 8.58 2.25 29.13
N ASP A 194 8.29 2.77 30.32
CA ASP A 194 8.97 3.92 30.92
C ASP A 194 10.49 3.73 31.06
N GLU A 195 10.98 2.50 31.29
CA GLU A 195 12.41 2.23 31.40
C GLU A 195 13.13 2.55 30.07
N ASN A 196 12.53 2.16 28.94
CA ASN A 196 13.07 2.50 27.62
C ASN A 196 13.03 4.01 27.38
N MET A 197 12.00 4.72 27.86
CA MET A 197 11.89 6.17 27.72
C MET A 197 12.92 6.90 28.58
N ILE A 198 13.13 6.46 29.83
CA ILE A 198 14.18 6.97 30.73
C ILE A 198 15.56 6.77 30.09
N GLU A 199 15.78 5.65 29.40
CA GLU A 199 17.04 5.42 28.71
C GLU A 199 17.36 6.48 27.64
N MET A 200 16.36 7.18 27.10
CA MET A 200 16.50 8.19 26.05
C MET A 200 16.87 9.58 26.58
N TYR A 201 16.84 9.83 27.89
CA TYR A 201 17.28 11.10 28.50
C TYR A 201 18.81 11.20 28.56
N LEU A 202 19.44 11.41 27.40
CA LEU A 202 20.89 11.38 27.25
C LEU A 202 21.58 12.59 27.90
N THR A 203 20.98 13.78 27.82
CA THR A 203 21.51 15.02 28.40
C THR A 203 21.56 14.93 29.93
N ASN A 204 20.53 14.39 30.57
CA ASN A 204 20.49 14.21 32.03
C ASN A 204 21.56 13.22 32.49
N LYS A 205 21.72 12.10 31.77
CA LYS A 205 22.77 11.11 32.04
C LYS A 205 24.18 11.70 31.91
N LEU A 206 24.42 12.58 30.93
CA LEU A 206 25.71 13.28 30.81
C LEU A 206 25.97 14.23 31.97
N ARG A 207 24.92 14.85 32.52
CA ARG A 207 25.02 15.81 33.64
C ARG A 207 25.03 15.13 35.02
N SER A 208 24.83 13.81 35.08
CA SER A 208 24.68 13.05 36.33
C SER A 208 23.61 13.63 37.26
N GLU A 209 22.57 14.24 36.68
CA GLU A 209 21.38 14.68 37.40
C GLU A 209 20.46 13.45 37.54
N ASP A 210 19.92 13.23 38.74
CA ASP A 210 19.02 12.11 38.99
C ASP A 210 17.88 12.16 37.98
N ALA A 211 17.76 11.11 37.17
CA ALA A 211 16.70 10.93 36.19
C ALA A 211 15.36 10.61 36.86
N VAL A 212 14.98 11.37 37.89
CA VAL A 212 13.60 11.43 38.43
C VAL A 212 12.74 12.24 37.46
N SER A 213 12.94 11.97 36.17
CA SER A 213 12.50 12.79 35.05
C SER A 213 11.03 12.54 34.80
N ASN A 214 10.24 13.60 34.78
CA ASN A 214 8.90 13.60 34.21
C ASN A 214 9.00 13.11 32.76
N VAL A 215 8.74 11.81 32.55
CA VAL A 215 8.70 11.18 31.22
C VAL A 215 7.57 11.79 30.38
N GLU A 216 6.65 12.49 31.03
CA GLU A 216 5.52 13.23 30.48
C GLU A 216 5.87 14.07 29.25
N GLU A 217 7.01 14.76 29.20
CA GLU A 217 7.40 15.54 28.02
C GLU A 217 7.65 14.67 26.79
N LEU A 218 8.39 13.57 26.96
CA LEU A 218 8.65 12.61 25.89
C LEU A 218 7.38 11.83 25.54
N GLU A 219 6.60 11.45 26.54
CA GLU A 219 5.32 10.76 26.37
C GLU A 219 4.33 11.60 25.54
N MET A 220 4.19 12.90 25.84
CA MET A 220 3.36 13.81 25.06
C MET A 220 3.85 13.94 23.61
N LEU A 221 5.17 14.05 23.40
CA LEU A 221 5.76 14.12 22.06
C LEU A 221 5.46 12.84 21.27
N LEU A 222 5.74 11.68 21.84
CA LEU A 222 5.50 10.38 21.20
C LEU A 222 4.00 10.14 20.97
N GLY A 223 3.16 10.51 21.94
CA GLY A 223 1.70 10.42 21.87
C GLY A 223 1.12 11.24 20.72
N ALA A 224 1.63 12.45 20.47
CA ALA A 224 1.22 13.26 19.33
C ALA A 224 1.51 12.56 17.98
N TYR A 225 2.68 11.95 17.83
CA TYR A 225 3.01 11.18 16.62
C TYR A 225 2.22 9.87 16.52
N LEU A 226 1.86 9.24 17.65
CA LEU A 226 0.98 8.07 17.67
C LEU A 226 -0.42 8.41 17.13
N VAL A 227 -0.96 9.56 17.53
CA VAL A 227 -2.23 10.08 17.00
C VAL A 227 -2.10 10.40 15.50
N GLN A 228 -1.01 11.04 15.07
CA GLN A 228 -0.80 11.38 13.66
C GLN A 228 -0.72 10.13 12.76
N ILE A 229 0.05 9.11 13.15
CA ILE A 229 0.17 7.87 12.39
C ILE A 229 -1.15 7.09 12.41
N GLY A 230 -1.89 7.12 13.52
CA GLY A 230 -3.25 6.58 13.63
C GLY A 230 -4.21 7.22 12.64
N GLY A 231 -4.18 8.56 12.51
CA GLY A 231 -4.96 9.29 11.51
C GLY A 231 -4.59 8.88 10.08
N THR A 232 -3.30 8.68 9.79
CA THR A 232 -2.84 8.19 8.48
C THR A 232 -3.32 6.76 8.19
N LEU A 233 -3.25 5.87 9.18
CA LEU A 233 -3.75 4.50 9.08
C LEU A 233 -5.26 4.46 8.84
N ASN A 234 -6.03 5.32 9.50
CA ASN A 234 -7.47 5.41 9.29
C ASN A 234 -7.80 5.82 7.84
N LYS A 235 -7.12 6.84 7.30
CA LYS A 235 -7.26 7.23 5.88
C LYS A 235 -6.99 6.04 4.94
N LEU A 236 -5.90 5.30 5.18
CA LEU A 236 -5.54 4.12 4.37
C LEU A 236 -6.57 2.99 4.49
N PHE A 237 -7.10 2.76 5.68
CA PHE A 237 -8.14 1.77 5.93
C PHE A 237 -9.41 2.08 5.14
N THR A 238 -9.90 3.32 5.20
CA THR A 238 -11.09 3.75 4.44
C THR A 238 -10.93 3.55 2.93
N VAL A 239 -9.76 3.90 2.36
CA VAL A 239 -9.52 3.71 0.92
C VAL A 239 -9.44 2.23 0.56
N ARG A 240 -8.89 1.40 1.44
CA ARG A 240 -8.83 -0.05 1.24
C ARG A 240 -10.21 -0.69 1.29
N GLU A 241 -11.05 -0.31 2.24
CA GLU A 241 -12.43 -0.80 2.34
C GLU A 241 -13.22 -0.44 1.07
N TYR A 242 -13.11 0.81 0.60
CA TYR A 242 -13.70 1.22 -0.68
C TYR A 242 -13.19 0.40 -1.88
N ALA A 243 -11.91 0.02 -1.87
CA ALA A 243 -11.32 -0.83 -2.91
C ALA A 243 -11.91 -2.26 -2.87
N GLU A 244 -12.09 -2.82 -1.68
CA GLU A 244 -12.68 -4.14 -1.46
C GLU A 244 -14.15 -4.15 -1.88
N GLU A 245 -14.94 -3.14 -1.50
CA GLU A 245 -16.33 -2.94 -1.95
C GLU A 245 -16.43 -2.84 -3.49
N THR A 246 -15.55 -2.06 -4.12
CA THR A 246 -15.54 -1.90 -5.59
C THR A 246 -15.21 -3.22 -6.28
N GLU A 247 -14.29 -4.02 -5.74
CA GLU A 247 -13.93 -5.34 -6.26
C GLU A 247 -15.13 -6.30 -6.19
N GLU A 248 -15.84 -6.32 -5.06
CA GLU A 248 -17.04 -7.13 -4.88
C GLU A 248 -18.17 -6.72 -5.84
N TYR A 249 -18.40 -5.41 -6.00
CA TYR A 249 -19.37 -4.88 -6.96
C TYR A 249 -19.07 -5.32 -8.39
N ILE A 250 -17.81 -5.22 -8.82
CA ILE A 250 -17.42 -5.61 -10.18
C ILE A 250 -17.57 -7.12 -10.39
N LYS A 251 -17.20 -7.94 -9.39
CA LYS A 251 -17.43 -9.39 -9.44
C LYS A 251 -18.92 -9.71 -9.59
N ALA A 252 -19.78 -9.03 -8.85
CA ALA A 252 -21.24 -9.20 -8.96
C ALA A 252 -21.75 -8.81 -10.35
N MET A 253 -21.31 -7.66 -10.88
CA MET A 253 -21.72 -7.21 -12.23
C MET A 253 -21.23 -8.17 -13.32
N LEU A 254 -19.99 -8.63 -13.25
CA LEU A 254 -19.44 -9.59 -14.21
C LEU A 254 -20.21 -10.92 -14.17
N LYS A 255 -20.57 -11.39 -12.98
CA LYS A 255 -21.40 -12.56 -12.81
C LYS A 255 -22.77 -12.39 -13.46
N GLU A 256 -23.44 -11.26 -13.24
CA GLU A 256 -24.73 -10.96 -13.88
C GLU A 256 -24.64 -10.95 -15.41
N LYS A 257 -23.55 -10.40 -15.98
CA LYS A 257 -23.32 -10.41 -17.43
C LYS A 257 -23.09 -11.83 -17.95
N GLN A 258 -22.31 -12.65 -17.24
CA GLN A 258 -22.09 -14.05 -17.61
C GLN A 258 -23.39 -14.85 -17.57
N ASP A 259 -24.20 -14.67 -16.53
CA ASP A 259 -25.49 -15.35 -16.40
C ASP A 259 -26.43 -14.96 -17.54
N LYS A 260 -26.50 -13.67 -17.91
CA LYS A 260 -27.28 -13.21 -19.08
C LYS A 260 -26.80 -13.83 -20.39
N LEU A 261 -25.48 -13.91 -20.61
CA LEU A 261 -24.92 -14.53 -21.82
C LEU A 261 -25.24 -16.03 -21.88
N LEU A 262 -25.14 -16.72 -20.74
CA LEU A 262 -25.50 -18.14 -20.65
C LEU A 262 -26.99 -18.35 -20.96
N GLN A 263 -27.88 -17.50 -20.41
CA GLN A 263 -29.31 -17.56 -20.70
C GLN A 263 -29.60 -17.31 -22.20
N MET A 264 -28.95 -16.32 -22.82
CA MET A 264 -29.07 -16.09 -24.26
C MET A 264 -28.57 -17.29 -25.08
N ALA A 265 -27.42 -17.87 -24.72
CA ALA A 265 -26.87 -19.04 -25.38
C ALA A 265 -27.80 -20.26 -25.27
N VAL A 266 -28.43 -20.48 -24.11
CA VAL A 266 -29.44 -21.54 -23.93
C VAL A 266 -30.66 -21.30 -24.82
N ARG A 267 -31.18 -20.06 -24.88
CA ARG A 267 -32.33 -19.71 -25.76
C ARG A 267 -32.01 -19.88 -27.25
N VAL A 268 -30.80 -19.53 -27.69
CA VAL A 268 -30.37 -19.72 -29.08
C VAL A 268 -30.11 -21.20 -29.39
N GLY A 269 -29.43 -21.93 -28.49
CA GLY A 269 -29.15 -23.35 -28.68
C GLY A 269 -30.43 -24.19 -28.77
N THR A 270 -31.41 -23.90 -27.92
CA THR A 270 -32.74 -24.55 -27.98
C THR A 270 -33.50 -24.23 -29.25
N ALA A 271 -33.45 -22.98 -29.73
CA ALA A 271 -34.02 -22.63 -31.04
C ALA A 271 -33.34 -23.40 -32.18
N ASN A 272 -32.02 -23.55 -32.13
CA ASN A 272 -31.24 -24.27 -33.14
C ASN A 272 -31.60 -25.76 -33.19
N VAL A 273 -31.69 -26.43 -32.03
CA VAL A 273 -32.07 -27.85 -31.94
C VAL A 273 -33.46 -28.09 -32.56
N ILE A 274 -34.42 -27.19 -32.31
CA ILE A 274 -35.77 -27.32 -32.88
C ILE A 274 -35.78 -27.07 -34.39
N ALA A 275 -34.98 -26.11 -34.87
CA ALA A 275 -34.83 -25.85 -36.30
C ALA A 275 -34.19 -27.03 -37.03
N GLU A 276 -33.14 -27.64 -36.47
CA GLU A 276 -32.49 -28.83 -37.03
C GLU A 276 -33.44 -30.04 -37.07
N ALA A 277 -34.25 -30.23 -36.03
CA ALA A 277 -35.29 -31.25 -36.03
C ALA A 277 -36.32 -31.01 -37.16
N PHE A 278 -36.78 -29.77 -37.35
CA PHE A 278 -37.68 -29.40 -38.45
C PHE A 278 -37.05 -29.65 -39.82
N ILE A 279 -35.80 -29.23 -40.04
CA ILE A 279 -35.07 -29.43 -41.29
C ILE A 279 -34.92 -30.93 -41.59
N THR A 280 -34.63 -31.74 -40.57
CA THR A 280 -34.52 -33.20 -40.74
C THR A 280 -35.84 -33.82 -41.19
N VAL A 281 -36.95 -33.41 -40.56
CA VAL A 281 -38.30 -33.87 -40.95
C VAL A 281 -38.62 -33.47 -42.39
N VAL A 282 -38.43 -32.20 -42.76
CA VAL A 282 -38.64 -31.72 -44.13
C VAL A 282 -37.71 -32.43 -45.12
N GLY A 283 -36.46 -32.67 -44.73
CA GLY A 283 -35.46 -33.37 -45.52
C GLY A 283 -35.91 -34.79 -45.88
N ILE A 284 -36.44 -35.55 -44.91
CA ILE A 284 -37.00 -36.89 -45.16
C ILE A 284 -38.13 -36.83 -46.20
N PHE A 285 -39.04 -35.85 -46.10
CA PHE A 285 -40.14 -35.67 -47.05
C PHE A 285 -39.73 -35.12 -48.42
N THR A 286 -38.54 -34.51 -48.52
CA THR A 286 -38.00 -33.95 -49.77
C THR A 286 -37.23 -35.01 -50.58
N ILE A 287 -36.90 -36.16 -49.98
CA ILE A 287 -36.33 -37.29 -50.70
C ILE A 287 -37.35 -37.79 -51.72
N ASN A 288 -36.89 -38.16 -52.92
CA ASN A 288 -37.71 -38.58 -54.05
C ASN A 288 -38.39 -39.95 -53.82
N ILE A 289 -39.32 -40.01 -52.86
CA ILE A 289 -40.14 -41.18 -52.53
C ILE A 289 -41.53 -40.96 -53.12
N HIS A 290 -41.92 -41.84 -54.04
CA HIS A 290 -43.20 -41.76 -54.74
C HIS A 290 -44.31 -42.27 -53.80
N ILE A 291 -44.86 -41.37 -52.97
CA ILE A 291 -45.95 -41.65 -52.03
C ILE A 291 -47.25 -41.09 -52.62
N ASP A 292 -48.25 -41.95 -52.83
CA ASP A 292 -49.58 -41.60 -53.40
C ASP A 292 -50.33 -40.50 -52.61
N LEU A 293 -49.96 -40.29 -51.34
CA LEU A 293 -50.49 -39.22 -50.48
C LEU A 293 -50.13 -37.80 -50.97
N PHE A 294 -49.01 -37.65 -51.71
CA PHE A 294 -48.54 -36.37 -52.25
C PHE A 294 -49.17 -36.00 -53.62
N GLN A 295 -49.86 -36.94 -54.26
CA GLN A 295 -50.51 -36.72 -55.57
C GLN A 295 -51.75 -35.81 -55.46
N LYS A 296 -52.32 -35.65 -54.25
CA LYS A 296 -53.37 -34.66 -53.97
C LYS A 296 -52.75 -33.31 -53.63
N HIS A 297 -52.61 -32.44 -54.64
CA HIS A 297 -52.11 -31.06 -54.49
C HIS A 297 -52.77 -30.25 -53.35
N ALA A 298 -53.99 -30.61 -52.94
CA ALA A 298 -54.73 -29.91 -51.88
C ALA A 298 -54.23 -30.19 -50.44
N LEU A 299 -53.53 -31.30 -50.17
CA LEU A 299 -53.14 -31.70 -48.80
C LEU A 299 -51.74 -31.19 -48.39
N LEU A 300 -50.89 -30.91 -49.37
CA LEU A 300 -49.51 -30.47 -49.20
C LEU A 300 -49.36 -29.19 -48.34
N PRO A 301 -50.11 -28.09 -48.56
CA PRO A 301 -50.00 -26.89 -47.73
C PRO A 301 -50.42 -27.11 -46.27
N TRP A 302 -51.37 -28.02 -46.02
CA TRP A 302 -51.80 -28.36 -44.66
C TRP A 302 -50.73 -29.12 -43.88
N ILE A 303 -49.99 -30.02 -44.54
CA ILE A 303 -48.90 -30.79 -43.92
C ILE A 303 -47.74 -29.86 -43.56
N VAL A 304 -47.32 -29.00 -44.49
CA VAL A 304 -46.25 -28.02 -44.24
C VAL A 304 -46.66 -27.04 -43.14
N GLY A 305 -47.88 -26.53 -43.18
CA GLY A 305 -48.43 -25.67 -42.12
C GLY A 305 -48.47 -26.36 -40.76
N GLY A 306 -48.83 -27.64 -40.71
CA GLY A 306 -48.84 -28.44 -39.48
C GLY A 306 -47.43 -28.66 -38.89
N CYS A 307 -46.43 -28.94 -39.72
CA CYS A 307 -45.05 -29.08 -39.25
C CYS A 307 -44.49 -27.76 -38.69
N VAL A 308 -44.74 -26.64 -39.37
CA VAL A 308 -44.34 -25.31 -38.88
C VAL A 308 -45.03 -24.97 -37.55
N ALA A 309 -46.34 -25.21 -37.45
CA ALA A 309 -47.09 -25.00 -36.21
C ALA A 309 -46.58 -25.89 -35.06
N SER A 310 -46.26 -27.17 -35.35
CA SER A 310 -45.70 -28.11 -34.37
C SER A 310 -44.33 -27.65 -33.85
N SER A 311 -43.43 -27.17 -34.72
CA SER A 311 -42.13 -26.64 -34.31
C SER A 311 -42.25 -25.38 -33.44
N ILE A 312 -43.17 -24.46 -33.76
CA ILE A 312 -43.44 -23.28 -32.93
C ILE A 312 -43.97 -23.70 -31.56
N PHE A 313 -44.91 -24.65 -31.52
CA PHE A 313 -45.47 -25.17 -30.26
C PHE A 313 -44.41 -25.86 -29.39
N LEU A 314 -43.50 -26.63 -29.98
CA LEU A 314 -42.38 -27.24 -29.25
C LEU A 314 -41.43 -26.19 -28.68
N TYR A 315 -41.14 -25.11 -29.41
CA TYR A 315 -40.29 -24.04 -28.90
C TYR A 315 -40.93 -23.28 -27.73
N VAL A 316 -42.22 -22.94 -27.86
CA VAL A 316 -42.96 -22.26 -26.78
C VAL A 316 -43.07 -23.16 -25.56
N SER A 317 -43.38 -24.45 -25.73
CA SER A 317 -43.46 -25.39 -24.61
C SER A 317 -42.11 -25.59 -23.92
N ALA A 318 -41.00 -25.64 -24.67
CA ALA A 318 -39.64 -25.66 -24.13
C ALA A 318 -39.34 -24.40 -23.30
N ILE A 319 -39.66 -23.20 -23.80
CA ILE A 319 -39.47 -21.94 -23.06
C ILE A 319 -40.29 -21.92 -21.77
N VAL A 320 -41.56 -22.31 -21.83
CA VAL A 320 -42.45 -22.36 -20.66
C VAL A 320 -41.91 -23.34 -19.61
N TRP A 321 -41.39 -24.49 -20.05
CA TRP A 321 -40.76 -25.46 -19.16
C TRP A 321 -39.50 -24.90 -18.48
N TYR A 322 -38.65 -24.18 -19.21
CA TYR A 322 -37.47 -23.53 -18.62
C TYR A 322 -37.83 -22.47 -17.59
N ARG A 323 -38.89 -21.69 -17.85
CA ARG A 323 -39.41 -20.68 -16.92
C ARG A 323 -39.98 -21.31 -15.65
N HIS A 324 -40.70 -22.43 -15.79
CA HIS A 324 -41.24 -23.17 -14.64
C HIS A 324 -40.13 -23.81 -13.78
N LYS A 325 -38.97 -24.14 -14.37
CA LYS A 325 -37.81 -24.69 -13.65
C LYS A 325 -36.87 -23.63 -13.06
N HIS A 326 -37.18 -22.33 -13.14
CA HIS A 326 -36.29 -21.24 -12.68
C HIS A 326 -34.88 -21.27 -13.31
N LEU A 327 -34.72 -21.86 -14.50
CA LEU A 327 -33.44 -21.87 -15.23
C LEU A 327 -33.26 -20.65 -16.13
N LEU A 328 -34.37 -19.96 -16.42
CA LEU A 328 -34.42 -18.67 -17.08
C LEU A 328 -35.28 -17.78 -16.18
N ASP A 329 -34.74 -16.65 -15.75
CA ASP A 329 -35.52 -15.62 -15.07
C ASP A 329 -36.60 -15.03 -16.00
#